data_AF-A0A9Q4A1L6-F1
#
_entry.id   AF-A0A9Q4A1L6-F1
#
_cell.length_a   1.000
_cell.length_b   1.000
_cell.length_c   1.000
_cell.angle_alpha   90.00
_cell.angle_beta   90.00
_cell.angle_gamma   90.00
#
_symmetry.space_group_name_H-M   'P 1'
#
loop_
_entity.id
_entity.type
_entity.pdbx_description
1 polymer ?
#
loop_
_entity_poly.entity_id
_entity_poly.type
_entity_poly.pdbx_seq_one_letter_code
_entity_poly.pdbx_strand_id
1 'polypeptide(L)'
;MKPPDTTAESFTAAIDQDVNTDGEPLPTPLRFEAGKGDEHKQTHGAIEAVLESAGFRPEEIRAIYLGNWLRDYSQLLDPKIVRATSMPKSFPDLLSREALTRIVDVLAVKEFTDLMKIDRPRFVVTPERLGVYRPGEHIDNPKAINPNPANPKERDADFDDWVLPDDPALKVDYDTSMKRYIQRSADIMAAGLESAAKAGPDSTEGLREMGAALHILEDFFAHSNFAELSLIKLGHTHVLPWTSKADCKHSLPLVTGTFGGSDIIASLAEPLGNILFSPDDKPFEAFQAGERYERDQIIQIILSEHPDEGLLAGYEAFLQTRDQWASLPFSEQVEQFYAFIATPGRLLGNAFGIAMQSLAVWLGNSVDDLQTLLDEDPNTSGSTDPSHSQLAKDHAQHPLHKLAALLARNAVLQVGQAVLSHWHGKEGAEDPAHVAARFFTHPMDSDWQDFIVREWAKANPEQVERAALKSELDQYQADLQNNAKQGIQRFSQDSSTFLSVFFESTSLSDLWARITGK
;
A
#
# COMPACT_ATOMS: atom_id res chain seq x y z
N MET A 1 -19.52 -23.82 -77.63
CA MET A 1 -19.68 -22.37 -77.83
C MET A 1 -19.00 -21.65 -76.67
N LYS A 2 -18.03 -20.78 -76.94
CA LYS A 2 -17.64 -19.62 -76.10
C LYS A 2 -18.45 -18.40 -76.58
N PRO A 3 -18.54 -17.24 -75.90
CA PRO A 3 -18.06 -16.77 -74.57
C PRO A 3 -19.23 -16.05 -73.79
N PRO A 4 -19.09 -15.12 -72.80
CA PRO A 4 -17.88 -14.43 -72.30
C PRO A 4 -17.71 -14.17 -70.78
N ASP A 5 -16.50 -13.65 -70.53
CA ASP A 5 -15.89 -13.04 -69.35
C ASP A 5 -16.83 -12.33 -68.37
N THR A 6 -16.57 -12.54 -67.08
CA THR A 6 -16.59 -11.44 -66.11
C THR A 6 -15.40 -11.58 -65.15
N THR A 7 -14.62 -10.51 -65.13
CA THR A 7 -13.40 -10.26 -64.38
C THR A 7 -13.69 -10.10 -62.89
N ALA A 8 -12.80 -10.66 -62.06
CA ALA A 8 -12.73 -10.38 -60.64
C ALA A 8 -12.21 -8.95 -60.41
N GLU A 9 -12.97 -8.14 -59.68
CA GLU A 9 -12.48 -6.90 -59.05
C GLU A 9 -12.50 -7.08 -57.54
N SER A 10 -11.29 -7.10 -56.96
CA SER A 10 -11.04 -6.95 -55.54
C SER A 10 -11.31 -5.49 -55.14
N PHE A 11 -12.40 -5.24 -54.44
CA PHE A 11 -12.59 -3.97 -53.75
C PHE A 11 -11.85 -4.00 -52.41
N THR A 12 -10.60 -3.54 -52.45
CA THR A 12 -9.90 -2.94 -51.31
C THR A 12 -10.67 -1.69 -50.89
N ALA A 13 -11.48 -1.80 -49.83
CA ALA A 13 -11.98 -0.64 -49.11
C ALA A 13 -10.83 -0.10 -48.25
N ALA A 14 -10.40 1.11 -48.58
CA ALA A 14 -9.46 1.89 -47.80
C ALA A 14 -10.00 2.04 -46.37
N ILE A 15 -9.28 1.46 -45.40
CA ILE A 15 -9.49 1.75 -43.99
C ILE A 15 -8.77 3.07 -43.75
N ASP A 16 -9.57 4.10 -43.52
CA ASP A 16 -9.16 5.43 -43.14
C ASP A 16 -8.27 5.33 -41.89
N GLN A 17 -6.98 5.64 -42.06
CA GLN A 17 -6.02 5.77 -40.98
C GLN A 17 -6.17 7.18 -40.39
N ASP A 18 -7.20 7.37 -39.57
CA ASP A 18 -7.30 8.49 -38.65
C ASP A 18 -8.02 8.00 -37.37
N VAL A 19 -7.34 7.12 -36.63
CA VAL A 19 -7.65 6.88 -35.22
C VAL A 19 -6.73 7.81 -34.43
N ASN A 20 -7.32 8.93 -34.04
CA ASN A 20 -6.84 9.91 -33.10
C ASN A 20 -6.12 9.23 -31.91
N THR A 21 -4.79 9.31 -31.86
CA THR A 21 -3.91 8.76 -30.81
C THR A 21 -3.75 9.71 -29.63
N ASP A 22 -4.79 10.46 -29.28
CA ASP A 22 -4.83 11.34 -28.11
C ASP A 22 -5.72 10.74 -27.01
N GLY A 23 -5.55 9.44 -26.75
CA GLY A 23 -6.05 8.84 -25.52
C GLY A 23 -5.16 9.33 -24.39
N GLU A 24 -5.67 10.25 -23.55
CA GLU A 24 -5.01 10.55 -22.28
C GLU A 24 -4.67 9.25 -21.56
N PRO A 25 -3.46 9.15 -20.95
CA PRO A 25 -3.11 7.98 -20.18
C PRO A 25 -4.18 7.74 -19.11
N LEU A 26 -4.73 6.52 -19.11
CA LEU A 26 -5.71 6.09 -18.11
C LEU A 26 -5.15 6.41 -16.72
N PRO A 27 -5.90 7.13 -15.85
CA PRO A 27 -5.40 7.53 -14.55
C PRO A 27 -5.00 6.30 -13.74
N THR A 28 -3.78 6.34 -13.20
CA THR A 28 -3.31 5.37 -12.20
C THR A 28 -4.37 5.25 -11.10
N PRO A 29 -4.79 4.05 -10.67
CA PRO A 29 -5.80 3.90 -9.63
C PRO A 29 -5.27 4.52 -8.35
N LEU A 30 -6.06 5.45 -7.82
CA LEU A 30 -5.72 6.33 -6.73
C LEU A 30 -6.13 5.60 -5.45
N ARG A 31 -5.29 5.51 -4.41
CA ARG A 31 -5.53 4.73 -3.18
C ARG A 31 -5.54 5.64 -1.93
N PHE A 32 -5.99 5.16 -0.76
CA PHE A 32 -5.48 5.68 0.53
C PHE A 32 -4.18 4.93 0.82
N GLU A 33 -3.19 5.10 -0.04
CA GLU A 33 -1.83 4.70 0.32
C GLU A 33 -1.09 5.92 0.86
N ALA A 34 -0.05 5.65 1.64
CA ALA A 34 1.25 6.28 1.49
C ALA A 34 1.41 7.22 0.26
N GLY A 35 1.07 8.50 0.41
CA GLY A 35 1.34 9.57 -0.54
C GLY A 35 0.73 10.92 -0.14
N LYS A 36 1.10 11.98 -0.87
CA LYS A 36 0.76 13.38 -0.53
C LYS A 36 -0.68 13.82 -0.88
N GLY A 37 -1.46 13.02 -1.61
CA GLY A 37 -2.82 13.36 -2.05
C GLY A 37 -2.90 14.60 -2.97
N ASP A 38 -4.11 14.94 -3.43
CA ASP A 38 -4.47 16.17 -4.18
C ASP A 38 -5.99 16.46 -4.13
N GLU A 39 -6.47 17.46 -4.87
CA GLU A 39 -7.89 17.88 -4.88
C GLU A 39 -8.89 16.77 -5.26
N HIS A 40 -8.41 15.67 -5.85
CA HIS A 40 -9.22 14.50 -6.21
C HIS A 40 -8.78 13.23 -5.47
N LYS A 41 -7.72 13.29 -4.64
CA LYS A 41 -7.11 12.15 -3.93
C LYS A 41 -7.06 12.41 -2.43
N GLN A 42 -7.90 11.73 -1.66
CA GLN A 42 -7.81 11.74 -0.20
C GLN A 42 -6.95 10.54 0.23
N THR A 43 -5.65 10.74 0.42
CA THR A 43 -4.73 9.75 1.03
C THR A 43 -4.71 9.91 2.56
N HIS A 44 -4.13 8.96 3.29
CA HIS A 44 -3.84 9.13 4.73
C HIS A 44 -3.09 10.45 5.00
N GLY A 45 -2.07 10.77 4.19
CA GLY A 45 -1.36 12.05 4.29
C GLY A 45 -2.24 13.28 4.06
N ALA A 46 -3.27 13.18 3.22
CA ALA A 46 -4.24 14.27 3.01
C ALA A 46 -5.25 14.39 4.16
N ILE A 47 -5.58 13.29 4.85
CA ILE A 47 -6.41 13.32 6.05
C ILE A 47 -5.65 14.00 7.18
N GLU A 48 -4.40 13.64 7.39
CA GLU A 48 -3.57 14.19 8.46
C GLU A 48 -3.31 15.70 8.33
N ALA A 49 -3.43 16.27 7.14
CA ALA A 49 -3.41 17.72 6.96
C ALA A 49 -4.49 18.45 7.81
N VAL A 50 -5.56 17.76 8.23
CA VAL A 50 -6.56 18.31 9.15
C VAL A 50 -5.97 18.64 10.53
N LEU A 51 -4.87 17.99 10.93
CA LEU A 51 -4.18 18.24 12.20
C LEU A 51 -3.56 19.64 12.25
N GLU A 52 -3.26 20.26 11.11
CA GLU A 52 -2.84 21.67 11.06
C GLU A 52 -3.93 22.57 11.64
N SER A 53 -5.21 22.26 11.35
CA SER A 53 -6.36 22.97 11.91
C SER A 53 -6.56 22.71 13.41
N ALA A 54 -6.02 21.61 13.95
CA ALA A 54 -5.99 21.37 15.39
C ALA A 54 -4.89 22.19 16.10
N GLY A 55 -3.83 22.55 15.37
CA GLY A 55 -2.70 23.35 15.87
C GLY A 55 -1.35 22.63 15.86
N PHE A 56 -1.23 21.46 15.21
CA PHE A 56 0.05 20.78 15.02
C PHE A 56 0.94 21.53 14.03
N ARG A 57 2.24 21.50 14.25
CA ARG A 57 3.24 22.06 13.32
C ARG A 57 3.47 21.13 12.13
N PRO A 58 3.85 21.63 10.95
CA PRO A 58 4.05 20.80 9.76
C PRO A 58 5.02 19.62 9.98
N GLU A 59 6.11 19.82 10.73
CA GLU A 59 7.05 18.76 11.06
C GLU A 59 6.49 17.70 12.01
N GLU A 60 5.57 18.08 12.90
CA GLU A 60 4.86 17.13 13.78
C GLU A 60 3.90 16.28 12.95
N ILE A 61 3.15 16.92 12.04
CA ILE A 61 2.25 16.22 11.11
C ILE A 61 3.03 15.22 10.25
N ARG A 62 4.20 15.60 9.72
CA ARG A 62 5.04 14.67 8.95
C ARG A 62 5.55 13.49 9.79
N ALA A 63 5.85 13.69 11.07
CA ALA A 63 6.27 12.61 11.97
C ALA A 63 5.10 11.70 12.39
N ILE A 64 3.89 12.26 12.56
CA ILE A 64 2.64 11.50 12.72
C ILE A 64 2.41 10.66 11.46
N TYR A 65 2.56 11.27 10.29
CA TYR A 65 2.36 10.59 9.02
C TYR A 65 3.30 9.42 8.80
N LEU A 66 4.54 9.51 9.27
CA LEU A 66 5.45 8.37 9.25
C LEU A 66 4.88 7.18 10.04
N GLY A 67 4.23 7.41 11.18
CA GLY A 67 3.58 6.37 11.96
C GLY A 67 2.45 5.67 11.24
N ASN A 68 1.60 6.44 10.57
CA ASN A 68 0.49 5.96 9.73
C ASN A 68 1.03 5.17 8.53
N TRP A 69 1.94 5.77 7.77
CA TRP A 69 2.62 5.15 6.64
C TRP A 69 3.31 3.82 7.02
N LEU A 70 3.92 3.73 8.20
CA LEU A 70 4.51 2.48 8.68
C LEU A 70 3.47 1.41 8.98
N ARG A 71 2.20 1.74 9.24
CA ARG A 71 1.14 0.73 9.36
C ARG A 71 0.80 0.18 7.98
N ASP A 72 0.56 1.00 6.96
CA ASP A 72 0.35 0.54 5.57
C ASP A 72 1.42 -0.48 5.17
N TYR A 73 2.70 -0.13 5.33
CA TYR A 73 3.81 -1.00 4.94
C TYR A 73 4.03 -2.21 5.86
N SER A 74 3.46 -2.23 7.07
CA SER A 74 3.52 -3.41 7.94
C SER A 74 2.75 -4.60 7.38
N GLN A 75 1.77 -4.36 6.49
CA GLN A 75 1.02 -5.40 5.79
C GLN A 75 1.89 -6.25 4.85
N LEU A 76 3.07 -5.76 4.45
CA LEU A 76 4.07 -6.55 3.72
C LEU A 76 4.66 -7.70 4.55
N LEU A 77 4.62 -7.57 5.87
CA LEU A 77 5.18 -8.54 6.80
C LEU A 77 4.09 -9.52 7.20
N ASP A 78 3.54 -10.24 6.22
CA ASP A 78 2.50 -11.27 6.40
C ASP A 78 3.12 -12.68 6.52
N PRO A 79 2.55 -13.60 7.32
CA PRO A 79 3.07 -14.96 7.47
C PRO A 79 3.23 -15.77 6.17
N LYS A 80 2.49 -15.41 5.12
CA LYS A 80 2.56 -16.02 3.78
C LYS A 80 3.86 -15.66 3.05
N ILE A 81 4.45 -14.51 3.36
CA ILE A 81 5.60 -13.92 2.63
C ILE A 81 6.88 -13.96 3.47
N VAL A 82 6.74 -13.83 4.80
CA VAL A 82 7.87 -13.75 5.71
C VAL A 82 8.54 -15.12 5.85
N ARG A 83 9.84 -15.17 5.58
CA ARG A 83 10.73 -16.30 5.82
C ARG A 83 11.19 -16.32 7.28
N ALA A 84 11.10 -17.47 7.93
CA ALA A 84 11.67 -17.66 9.26
C ALA A 84 13.20 -17.57 9.23
N THR A 85 13.81 -17.05 10.30
CA THR A 85 15.27 -16.96 10.43
C THR A 85 15.96 -18.34 10.44
N SER A 86 15.24 -19.38 10.85
CA SER A 86 15.71 -20.78 10.86
C SER A 86 15.62 -21.48 9.50
N MET A 87 14.88 -20.90 8.54
CA MET A 87 14.71 -21.47 7.20
C MET A 87 15.86 -21.04 6.28
N PRO A 88 16.30 -21.91 5.35
CA PRO A 88 17.25 -21.51 4.32
C PRO A 88 16.66 -20.40 3.46
N LYS A 89 17.52 -19.51 2.95
CA LYS A 89 17.15 -18.50 1.95
C LYS A 89 16.45 -19.17 0.77
N SER A 90 15.37 -18.54 0.30
CA SER A 90 14.50 -19.11 -0.74
C SER A 90 13.89 -18.05 -1.66
N PHE A 91 14.46 -16.85 -1.73
CA PHE A 91 13.98 -15.83 -2.67
C PHE A 91 14.08 -16.35 -4.12
N PRO A 92 13.05 -16.20 -4.98
CA PRO A 92 11.90 -15.28 -4.89
C PRO A 92 10.70 -15.74 -4.05
N ASP A 93 10.71 -16.92 -3.43
CA ASP A 93 9.50 -17.42 -2.74
C ASP A 93 9.17 -16.64 -1.47
N LEU A 94 10.17 -16.33 -0.64
CA LEU A 94 10.00 -15.66 0.64
C LEU A 94 11.17 -14.73 0.93
N LEU A 95 10.90 -13.66 1.68
CA LEU A 95 11.90 -12.69 2.16
C LEU A 95 11.93 -12.69 3.69
N SER A 96 13.08 -12.46 4.30
CA SER A 96 13.15 -12.25 5.75
C SER A 96 12.46 -10.94 6.18
N ARG A 97 11.98 -10.89 7.43
CA ARG A 97 11.51 -9.64 8.06
C ARG A 97 12.53 -8.52 7.93
N GLU A 98 13.80 -8.82 8.18
CA GLU A 98 14.90 -7.86 8.07
C GLU A 98 15.02 -7.29 6.64
N ALA A 99 14.95 -8.13 5.62
CA ALA A 99 15.01 -7.68 4.23
C ALA A 99 13.82 -6.80 3.86
N LEU A 100 12.60 -7.20 4.23
CA LEU A 100 11.38 -6.41 3.99
C LEU A 100 11.45 -5.06 4.71
N THR A 101 11.85 -5.04 5.99
CA THR A 101 12.06 -3.79 6.74
C THR A 101 13.08 -2.88 6.06
N ARG A 102 14.20 -3.42 5.57
CA ARG A 102 15.21 -2.62 4.86
C ARG A 102 14.72 -2.08 3.53
N ILE A 103 13.86 -2.81 2.79
CA ILE A 103 13.20 -2.29 1.59
C ILE A 103 12.32 -1.10 1.97
N VAL A 104 11.52 -1.23 3.03
CA VAL A 104 10.66 -0.16 3.53
C VAL A 104 11.48 1.04 4.01
N ASP A 105 12.64 0.84 4.66
CA ASP A 105 13.53 1.95 5.04
C ASP A 105 14.04 2.74 3.83
N VAL A 106 14.40 2.05 2.73
CA VAL A 106 14.81 2.73 1.49
C VAL A 106 13.66 3.57 0.91
N LEU A 107 12.43 3.03 0.93
CA LEU A 107 11.25 3.78 0.50
C LEU A 107 10.98 4.98 1.42
N ALA A 108 11.15 4.81 2.73
CA ALA A 108 10.93 5.84 3.72
C ALA A 108 11.96 6.99 3.61
N VAL A 109 13.21 6.71 3.23
CA VAL A 109 14.21 7.76 2.95
C VAL A 109 13.74 8.70 1.85
N LYS A 110 13.16 8.14 0.79
CA LYS A 110 12.65 8.91 -0.35
C LYS A 110 11.38 9.69 0.01
N GLU A 111 10.45 9.07 0.73
CA GLU A 111 9.20 9.73 1.11
C GLU A 111 9.41 10.81 2.20
N PHE A 112 10.26 10.53 3.19
CA PHE A 112 10.49 11.36 4.37
C PHE A 112 11.88 12.02 4.37
N THR A 113 12.39 12.38 3.19
CA THR A 113 13.70 13.05 3.06
C THR A 113 13.78 14.31 3.93
N ASP A 114 12.67 15.03 4.10
CA ASP A 114 12.54 16.19 4.98
C ASP A 114 12.87 15.89 6.45
N LEU A 115 12.42 14.74 6.97
CA LEU A 115 12.70 14.31 8.34
C LEU A 115 14.07 13.63 8.45
N MET A 116 14.36 12.69 7.55
CA MET A 116 15.54 11.82 7.64
C MET A 116 16.85 12.55 7.34
N LYS A 117 16.82 13.62 6.55
CA LYS A 117 18.01 14.46 6.31
C LYS A 117 18.44 15.22 7.57
N ILE A 118 17.51 15.53 8.46
CA ILE A 118 17.75 16.28 9.69
C ILE A 118 18.25 15.33 10.79
N ASP A 119 17.57 14.20 11.00
CA ASP A 119 17.90 13.26 12.08
C ASP A 119 17.53 11.80 11.72
N ARG A 120 18.29 11.20 10.79
CA ARG A 120 18.08 9.80 10.35
C ARG A 120 17.91 8.80 11.50
N PRO A 121 18.75 8.78 12.57
CA PRO A 121 18.60 7.82 13.66
C PRO A 121 17.22 7.86 14.33
N ARG A 122 16.56 9.02 14.38
CA ARG A 122 15.21 9.14 14.93
C ARG A 122 14.13 8.50 14.07
N PHE A 123 14.31 8.48 12.76
CA PHE A 123 13.27 8.10 11.80
C PHE A 123 13.55 6.82 11.01
N VAL A 124 14.75 6.25 11.15
CA VAL A 124 15.12 4.98 10.48
C VAL A 124 14.10 3.90 10.80
N VAL A 125 13.68 3.18 9.76
CA VAL A 125 12.74 2.07 9.90
C VAL A 125 13.50 0.86 10.40
N THR A 126 13.07 0.30 11.53
CA THR A 126 13.63 -0.93 12.11
C THR A 126 12.53 -1.99 12.24
N PRO A 127 12.88 -3.28 12.44
CA PRO A 127 11.89 -4.32 12.62
C PRO A 127 10.91 -4.03 13.77
N GLU A 128 11.38 -3.35 14.82
CA GLU A 128 10.56 -2.98 15.98
C GLU A 128 9.58 -1.85 15.66
N ARG A 129 10.00 -0.86 14.86
CA ARG A 129 9.13 0.27 14.44
C ARG A 129 8.11 -0.13 13.39
N LEU A 130 8.50 -1.00 12.46
CA LEU A 130 7.62 -1.50 11.41
C LEU A 130 6.72 -2.63 11.91
N GLY A 131 7.15 -3.42 12.88
CA GLY A 131 6.37 -4.54 13.41
C GLY A 131 6.14 -5.64 12.37
N VAL A 132 5.03 -6.35 12.49
CA VAL A 132 4.54 -7.34 11.51
C VAL A 132 3.06 -7.06 11.22
N TYR A 133 2.51 -7.66 10.17
CA TYR A 133 1.07 -7.54 9.91
C TYR A 133 0.24 -8.10 11.07
N ARG A 134 -0.73 -7.30 11.53
CA ARG A 134 -1.66 -7.64 12.61
C ARG A 134 -3.06 -7.13 12.27
N PRO A 135 -4.07 -7.99 12.12
CA PRO A 135 -5.42 -7.55 11.75
C PRO A 135 -5.99 -6.44 12.65
N GLY A 136 -5.66 -6.48 13.94
CA GLY A 136 -6.10 -5.47 14.91
C GLY A 136 -5.56 -4.07 14.64
N GLU A 137 -4.39 -3.94 14.01
CA GLU A 137 -3.77 -2.65 13.65
C GLU A 137 -4.32 -2.09 12.32
N HIS A 138 -5.17 -2.86 11.62
CA HIS A 138 -5.70 -2.59 10.28
C HIS A 138 -7.22 -2.72 10.20
N ILE A 139 -7.90 -2.79 11.35
CA ILE A 139 -9.36 -3.04 11.49
C ILE A 139 -9.89 -4.26 10.70
N ASP A 140 -9.00 -5.14 10.23
CA ASP A 140 -9.34 -6.25 9.35
C ASP A 140 -10.09 -7.35 10.09
N ASN A 141 -10.93 -8.07 9.34
CA ASN A 141 -11.49 -9.33 9.79
C ASN A 141 -10.37 -10.38 9.87
N PRO A 142 -10.02 -10.90 11.06
CA PRO A 142 -8.87 -11.80 11.23
C PRO A 142 -9.14 -13.24 10.78
N LYS A 143 -10.32 -13.53 10.22
CA LYS A 143 -10.77 -14.87 9.82
C LYS A 143 -9.81 -15.48 8.81
N ALA A 144 -9.18 -16.58 9.18
CA ALA A 144 -8.30 -17.37 8.33
C ALA A 144 -8.99 -18.66 7.89
N ILE A 145 -9.01 -18.91 6.57
CA ILE A 145 -9.50 -20.16 5.99
C ILE A 145 -8.30 -20.94 5.45
N ASN A 146 -8.08 -22.16 5.97
CA ASN A 146 -6.96 -23.04 5.58
C ASN A 146 -5.60 -22.33 5.58
N PRO A 147 -5.20 -21.66 6.68
CA PRO A 147 -3.99 -20.84 6.67
C PRO A 147 -2.72 -21.67 6.44
N ASN A 148 -1.78 -21.07 5.71
CA ASN A 148 -0.43 -21.58 5.50
C ASN A 148 0.58 -20.45 5.75
N PRO A 149 1.58 -20.60 6.63
CA PRO A 149 1.87 -21.78 7.46
C PRO A 149 0.78 -22.08 8.50
N ALA A 150 0.74 -23.31 8.99
CA ALA A 150 -0.26 -23.75 9.98
C ALA A 150 -0.15 -22.95 11.30
N ASN A 151 1.06 -22.50 11.66
CA ASN A 151 1.31 -21.62 12.79
C ASN A 151 2.13 -20.41 12.31
N PRO A 152 1.59 -19.17 12.38
CA PRO A 152 2.28 -17.99 11.86
C PRO A 152 3.53 -17.65 12.69
N LYS A 153 3.56 -18.05 13.97
CA LYS A 153 4.72 -17.86 14.86
C LYS A 153 5.94 -18.72 14.49
N GLU A 154 5.77 -19.67 13.57
CA GLU A 154 6.91 -20.37 12.96
C GLU A 154 7.71 -19.45 12.03
N ARG A 155 7.10 -18.36 11.52
CA ARG A 155 7.79 -17.33 10.72
C ARG A 155 8.47 -16.30 11.61
N ASP A 156 7.70 -15.71 12.52
CA ASP A 156 8.16 -14.68 13.45
C ASP A 156 7.29 -14.70 14.71
N ALA A 157 7.92 -14.60 15.89
CA ALA A 157 7.21 -14.68 17.17
C ALA A 157 6.22 -13.53 17.40
N ASP A 158 6.37 -12.40 16.70
CA ASP A 158 5.52 -11.22 16.83
C ASP A 158 4.15 -11.37 16.14
N PHE A 159 3.97 -12.41 15.32
CA PHE A 159 2.69 -12.69 14.67
C PHE A 159 1.61 -13.11 15.66
N ASP A 160 0.39 -12.64 15.40
CA ASP A 160 -0.82 -13.13 16.07
C ASP A 160 -1.11 -14.59 15.68
N ASP A 161 -1.76 -15.33 16.57
CA ASP A 161 -2.30 -16.64 16.23
C ASP A 161 -3.45 -16.51 15.21
N TRP A 162 -3.62 -17.49 14.32
CA TRP A 162 -4.73 -17.50 13.37
C TRP A 162 -6.09 -17.54 14.08
N VAL A 163 -7.02 -16.69 13.65
CA VAL A 163 -8.42 -16.74 14.09
C VAL A 163 -9.21 -17.62 13.13
N LEU A 164 -9.57 -18.82 13.59
CA LEU A 164 -10.28 -19.81 12.77
C LEU A 164 -11.80 -19.55 12.73
N PRO A 165 -12.55 -20.08 11.74
CA PRO A 165 -13.96 -19.71 11.50
C PRO A 165 -14.92 -19.86 12.69
N ASP A 166 -14.65 -20.79 13.62
CA ASP A 166 -15.51 -21.02 14.80
C ASP A 166 -15.17 -20.14 16.01
N ASP A 167 -14.18 -19.25 15.89
CA ASP A 167 -13.71 -18.43 17.00
C ASP A 167 -14.79 -17.44 17.49
N PRO A 168 -15.02 -17.31 18.81
CA PRO A 168 -15.96 -16.34 19.36
C PRO A 168 -15.71 -14.88 18.97
N ALA A 169 -14.49 -14.49 18.63
CA ALA A 169 -14.13 -13.14 18.17
C ALA A 169 -14.76 -12.77 16.82
N LEU A 170 -15.08 -13.76 15.98
CA LEU A 170 -15.72 -13.57 14.67
C LEU A 170 -17.24 -13.38 14.75
N LYS A 171 -17.83 -13.60 15.94
CA LYS A 171 -19.27 -13.47 16.15
C LYS A 171 -19.69 -12.01 16.17
N VAL A 172 -20.91 -11.77 15.69
CA VAL A 172 -21.61 -10.51 15.91
C VAL A 172 -22.01 -10.45 17.38
N ASP A 173 -21.66 -9.35 18.04
CA ASP A 173 -22.17 -9.06 19.37
C ASP A 173 -23.60 -8.51 19.28
N TYR A 174 -24.50 -9.03 20.11
CA TYR A 174 -25.92 -8.68 20.05
C TYR A 174 -26.16 -7.21 20.44
N ASP A 175 -25.50 -6.74 21.50
CA ASP A 175 -25.78 -5.45 22.12
C ASP A 175 -25.17 -4.29 21.32
N THR A 176 -23.95 -4.48 20.82
CA THR A 176 -23.29 -3.46 19.98
C THR A 176 -23.67 -3.57 18.51
N SER A 177 -24.18 -4.73 18.05
CA SER A 177 -24.35 -5.04 16.62
C SER A 177 -23.05 -4.91 15.82
N MET A 178 -21.91 -5.21 16.43
CA MET A 178 -20.59 -5.16 15.79
C MET A 178 -19.93 -6.53 15.82
N LYS A 179 -19.03 -6.81 14.87
CA LYS A 179 -18.12 -7.94 15.01
C LYS A 179 -17.24 -7.74 16.25
N ARG A 180 -17.11 -8.78 17.08
CA ARG A 180 -16.41 -8.69 18.38
C ARG A 180 -14.93 -8.32 18.24
N TYR A 181 -14.27 -8.76 17.18
CA TYR A 181 -12.86 -8.44 16.94
C TYR A 181 -12.60 -6.93 16.74
N ILE A 182 -13.61 -6.12 16.34
CA ILE A 182 -13.45 -4.67 16.15
C ILE A 182 -13.01 -3.98 17.45
N GLN A 183 -13.45 -4.49 18.60
CA GLN A 183 -13.03 -3.95 19.90
C GLN A 183 -11.50 -4.03 20.09
N ARG A 184 -10.85 -5.06 19.56
CA ARG A 184 -9.39 -5.22 19.65
C ARG A 184 -8.67 -4.05 18.96
N SER A 185 -9.15 -3.61 17.80
CA SER A 185 -8.60 -2.45 17.09
C SER A 185 -8.81 -1.16 17.87
N ALA A 186 -10.00 -0.98 18.46
CA ALA A 186 -10.27 0.17 19.32
C ALA A 186 -9.33 0.21 20.54
N ASP A 187 -9.07 -0.94 21.16
CA ASP A 187 -8.17 -1.05 22.32
C ASP A 187 -6.71 -0.75 21.95
N ILE A 188 -6.24 -1.22 20.79
CA ILE A 188 -4.88 -0.93 20.28
C ILE A 188 -4.72 0.57 19.98
N MET A 189 -5.69 1.15 19.28
CA MET A 189 -5.72 2.59 19.00
C MET A 189 -5.69 3.41 20.29
N ALA A 190 -6.55 3.06 21.26
CA ALA A 190 -6.60 3.73 22.56
C ALA A 190 -5.25 3.67 23.28
N ALA A 191 -4.63 2.49 23.36
CA ALA A 191 -3.32 2.32 23.98
C ALA A 191 -2.21 3.14 23.28
N GLY A 192 -2.23 3.20 21.95
CA GLY A 192 -1.30 4.04 21.18
C GLY A 192 -1.46 5.53 21.48
N LEU A 193 -2.71 6.01 21.57
CA LEU A 193 -3.00 7.41 21.94
C LEU A 193 -2.64 7.73 23.39
N GLU A 194 -2.86 6.81 24.33
CA GLU A 194 -2.42 6.97 25.73
C GLU A 194 -0.90 7.09 25.82
N SER A 195 -0.18 6.26 25.08
CA SER A 195 1.29 6.28 25.02
C SER A 195 1.80 7.59 24.42
N ALA A 196 1.23 8.02 23.29
CA ALA A 196 1.54 9.30 22.65
C ALA A 196 1.25 10.50 23.57
N ALA A 197 0.08 10.51 24.22
CA ALA A 197 -0.32 11.55 25.17
C ALA A 197 0.70 11.67 26.32
N LYS A 198 1.13 10.53 26.87
CA LYS A 198 2.13 10.47 27.95
C LYS A 198 3.54 10.87 27.50
N ALA A 199 3.92 10.54 26.27
CA ALA A 199 5.24 10.84 25.74
C ALA A 199 5.48 12.35 25.53
N GLY A 200 4.41 13.10 25.26
CA GLY A 200 4.46 14.54 25.07
C GLY A 200 4.81 14.98 23.64
N PRO A 201 4.65 16.28 23.33
CA PRO A 201 4.75 16.80 21.95
C PRO A 201 6.16 16.72 21.35
N ASP A 202 7.20 16.70 22.18
CA ASP A 202 8.60 16.66 21.72
C ASP A 202 9.08 15.22 21.40
N SER A 203 8.26 14.21 21.67
CA SER A 203 8.60 12.81 21.46
C SER A 203 8.29 12.37 20.03
N THR A 204 9.34 12.14 19.24
CA THR A 204 9.19 11.55 17.89
C THR A 204 8.52 10.18 17.92
N GLU A 205 8.80 9.36 18.95
CA GLU A 205 8.09 8.09 19.12
C GLU A 205 6.63 8.29 19.49
N GLY A 206 6.31 9.29 20.32
CA GLY A 206 4.92 9.62 20.64
C GLY A 206 4.14 10.08 19.41
N LEU A 207 4.76 10.89 18.53
CA LEU A 207 4.15 11.30 17.26
C LEU A 207 3.94 10.10 16.33
N ARG A 208 4.92 9.19 16.22
CA ARG A 208 4.78 7.95 15.43
C ARG A 208 3.66 7.04 15.98
N GLU A 209 3.58 6.85 17.28
CA GLU A 209 2.53 6.06 17.93
C GLU A 209 1.14 6.69 17.74
N MET A 210 1.05 8.03 17.81
CA MET A 210 -0.17 8.76 17.44
C MET A 210 -0.57 8.47 15.99
N GLY A 211 0.38 8.54 15.05
CA GLY A 211 0.12 8.20 13.65
C GLY A 211 -0.38 6.77 13.45
N ALA A 212 0.25 5.80 14.11
CA ALA A 212 -0.18 4.40 14.07
C ALA A 212 -1.59 4.20 14.65
N ALA A 213 -1.97 4.96 15.68
CA ALA A 213 -3.31 4.92 16.23
C ALA A 213 -4.34 5.62 15.31
N LEU A 214 -3.99 6.76 14.72
CA LEU A 214 -4.85 7.47 13.78
C LEU A 214 -5.11 6.64 12.51
N HIS A 215 -4.13 5.87 12.04
CA HIS A 215 -4.32 4.92 10.95
C HIS A 215 -5.49 3.96 11.21
N ILE A 216 -5.57 3.34 12.40
CA ILE A 216 -6.70 2.45 12.76
C ILE A 216 -8.05 3.18 12.68
N LEU A 217 -8.09 4.46 13.09
CA LEU A 217 -9.30 5.29 13.03
C LEU A 217 -9.67 5.65 11.58
N GLU A 218 -8.69 5.90 10.73
CA GLU A 218 -8.88 6.22 9.32
C GLU A 218 -9.38 4.98 8.55
N ASP A 219 -8.73 3.84 8.76
CA ASP A 219 -9.12 2.56 8.16
C ASP A 219 -10.51 2.12 8.61
N PHE A 220 -10.92 2.44 9.84
CA PHE A 220 -12.28 2.16 10.29
C PHE A 220 -13.33 2.78 9.35
N PHE A 221 -13.10 3.98 8.81
CA PHE A 221 -14.01 4.58 7.84
C PHE A 221 -13.80 4.09 6.41
N ALA A 222 -12.59 3.68 6.04
CA ALA A 222 -12.25 3.21 4.71
C ALA A 222 -12.63 1.73 4.46
N HIS A 223 -12.55 0.88 5.48
CA HIS A 223 -12.61 -0.59 5.38
C HIS A 223 -13.69 -1.23 6.26
N SER A 224 -14.64 -0.44 6.76
CA SER A 224 -15.90 -0.92 7.36
C SER A 224 -17.11 -0.52 6.53
N ASN A 225 -18.28 -1.09 6.84
CA ASN A 225 -19.56 -0.63 6.28
C ASN A 225 -20.20 0.57 7.03
N PHE A 226 -19.42 1.34 7.81
CA PHE A 226 -19.94 2.45 8.62
C PHE A 226 -20.64 3.52 7.78
N ALA A 227 -20.09 3.88 6.62
CA ALA A 227 -20.66 4.90 5.73
C ALA A 227 -22.00 4.44 5.14
N GLU A 228 -22.08 3.18 4.72
CA GLU A 228 -23.27 2.53 4.18
C GLU A 228 -24.39 2.47 5.23
N LEU A 229 -24.08 2.00 6.43
CA LEU A 229 -25.03 1.94 7.54
C LEU A 229 -25.51 3.34 7.94
N SER A 230 -24.64 4.35 7.88
CA SER A 230 -25.02 5.75 8.15
C SER A 230 -25.98 6.31 7.09
N LEU A 231 -25.77 5.98 5.81
CA LEU A 231 -26.69 6.35 4.72
C LEU A 231 -28.05 5.64 4.88
N ILE A 232 -28.03 4.34 5.21
CA ILE A 232 -29.25 3.54 5.45
C ILE A 232 -30.05 4.12 6.62
N LYS A 233 -29.38 4.49 7.72
CA LYS A 233 -30.00 5.17 8.88
C LYS A 233 -30.76 6.43 8.47
N LEU A 234 -30.23 7.20 7.51
CA LEU A 234 -30.83 8.44 7.02
C LEU A 234 -31.90 8.21 5.93
N GLY A 235 -32.26 6.96 5.63
CA GLY A 235 -33.34 6.60 4.71
C GLY A 235 -32.89 6.20 3.30
N HIS A 236 -31.58 6.15 3.03
CA HIS A 236 -31.06 5.65 1.75
C HIS A 236 -30.97 4.11 1.75
N THR A 237 -32.12 3.44 1.94
CA THR A 237 -32.22 1.99 2.19
C THR A 237 -31.84 1.09 1.02
N HIS A 238 -31.53 1.65 -0.15
CA HIS A 238 -31.08 0.91 -1.33
C HIS A 238 -29.55 0.78 -1.40
N VAL A 239 -28.80 1.55 -0.61
CA VAL A 239 -27.34 1.42 -0.51
C VAL A 239 -27.01 0.01 -0.03
N LEU A 240 -26.03 -0.63 -0.67
CA LEU A 240 -25.64 -1.99 -0.34
C LEU A 240 -24.90 -2.01 1.01
N PRO A 241 -25.35 -2.79 2.01
CA PRO A 241 -24.77 -2.76 3.35
C PRO A 241 -23.47 -3.56 3.48
N TRP A 242 -23.11 -4.38 2.48
CA TRP A 242 -21.94 -5.26 2.52
C TRP A 242 -21.90 -6.22 3.71
N THR A 243 -23.07 -6.54 4.24
CA THR A 243 -23.30 -7.55 5.26
C THR A 243 -24.71 -8.11 5.08
N SER A 244 -24.88 -9.38 5.42
CA SER A 244 -26.21 -9.95 5.62
C SER A 244 -26.79 -9.57 6.98
N LYS A 245 -28.11 -9.78 7.13
CA LYS A 245 -28.79 -9.64 8.41
C LYS A 245 -28.29 -10.69 9.41
N ALA A 246 -28.13 -10.28 10.66
CA ALA A 246 -27.76 -11.13 11.79
C ALA A 246 -28.77 -10.95 12.95
N ASP A 247 -28.76 -11.90 13.88
CA ASP A 247 -29.51 -11.79 15.14
C ASP A 247 -28.77 -10.84 16.10
N CYS A 248 -29.02 -9.55 15.95
CA CYS A 248 -28.46 -8.46 16.76
C CYS A 248 -29.43 -7.29 16.85
N LYS A 249 -29.18 -6.36 17.80
CA LYS A 249 -30.03 -5.19 18.07
C LYS A 249 -30.43 -4.40 16.82
N HIS A 250 -29.51 -4.20 15.86
CA HIS A 250 -29.76 -3.39 14.65
C HIS A 250 -29.96 -4.20 13.36
N SER A 251 -30.04 -5.54 13.45
CA SER A 251 -30.18 -6.48 12.32
C SER A 251 -29.06 -6.47 11.27
N LEU A 252 -28.53 -5.33 10.85
CA LEU A 252 -27.36 -5.21 9.97
C LEU A 252 -26.15 -4.88 10.84
N PRO A 253 -25.18 -5.79 10.99
CA PRO A 253 -24.03 -5.53 11.83
C PRO A 253 -23.00 -4.59 11.17
N LEU A 254 -22.24 -3.87 11.99
CA LEU A 254 -21.02 -3.21 11.56
C LEU A 254 -19.92 -4.26 11.42
N VAL A 255 -19.35 -4.34 10.21
CA VAL A 255 -18.38 -5.35 9.79
C VAL A 255 -17.22 -4.69 9.06
N THR A 256 -16.12 -5.41 8.94
CA THR A 256 -14.91 -4.98 8.25
C THR A 256 -14.41 -6.10 7.33
N GLY A 257 -13.55 -5.76 6.38
CA GLY A 257 -13.13 -6.67 5.34
C GLY A 257 -12.04 -7.65 5.76
N THR A 258 -12.02 -8.84 5.17
CA THR A 258 -10.92 -9.81 5.33
C THR A 258 -9.77 -9.46 4.39
N PHE A 259 -8.56 -9.32 4.92
CA PHE A 259 -7.36 -8.96 4.15
C PHE A 259 -6.80 -10.12 3.32
N GLY A 260 -6.37 -9.81 2.09
CA GLY A 260 -5.83 -10.79 1.15
C GLY A 260 -4.32 -11.01 1.19
N GLY A 261 -3.53 -10.06 1.72
CA GLY A 261 -2.05 -10.11 1.67
C GLY A 261 -1.46 -9.64 0.34
N SER A 262 -2.09 -10.05 -0.75
CA SER A 262 -1.69 -9.83 -2.14
C SER A 262 -1.81 -8.37 -2.62
N ASP A 263 -2.70 -7.58 -2.02
CA ASP A 263 -3.01 -6.20 -2.45
C ASP A 263 -1.85 -5.21 -2.23
N ILE A 264 -1.03 -5.45 -1.19
CA ILE A 264 0.09 -4.59 -0.79
C ILE A 264 1.39 -5.00 -1.50
N ILE A 265 1.58 -6.28 -1.83
CA ILE A 265 2.76 -6.67 -2.62
C ILE A 265 2.64 -6.12 -4.04
N ALA A 266 1.43 -6.12 -4.62
CA ALA A 266 1.20 -5.54 -5.94
C ALA A 266 1.50 -4.03 -5.97
N SER A 267 1.28 -3.30 -4.87
CA SER A 267 1.56 -1.86 -4.83
C SER A 267 3.03 -1.50 -4.72
N LEU A 268 3.89 -2.44 -4.31
CA LEU A 268 5.34 -2.25 -4.37
C LEU A 268 5.89 -2.17 -5.80
N ALA A 269 5.16 -2.67 -6.80
CA ALA A 269 5.64 -2.72 -8.17
C ALA A 269 6.02 -1.32 -8.70
N GLU A 270 5.19 -0.31 -8.45
CA GLU A 270 5.44 1.06 -8.92
C GLU A 270 6.59 1.75 -8.16
N PRO A 271 6.61 1.82 -6.82
CA PRO A 271 7.73 2.40 -6.07
C PRO A 271 9.07 1.72 -6.36
N LEU A 272 9.10 0.38 -6.42
CA LEU A 272 10.32 -0.35 -6.76
C LEU A 272 10.74 -0.12 -8.21
N GLY A 273 9.78 -0.13 -9.15
CA GLY A 273 10.04 0.20 -10.56
C GLY A 273 10.65 1.59 -10.72
N ASN A 274 10.11 2.59 -10.01
CA ASN A 274 10.63 3.95 -10.00
C ASN A 274 12.04 4.07 -9.39
N ILE A 275 12.45 3.17 -8.50
CA ILE A 275 13.83 3.16 -7.97
C ILE A 275 14.79 2.41 -8.91
N LEU A 276 14.32 1.33 -9.51
CA LEU A 276 15.15 0.41 -10.29
C LEU A 276 15.31 0.86 -11.74
N PHE A 277 14.32 1.56 -12.30
CA PHE A 277 14.22 1.85 -13.74
C PHE A 277 14.00 3.32 -14.09
N SER A 278 13.98 4.25 -13.14
CA SER A 278 13.70 5.67 -13.42
C SER A 278 14.59 6.20 -14.56
N PRO A 279 14.00 6.72 -15.64
CA PRO A 279 14.74 7.32 -16.75
C PRO A 279 15.22 8.75 -16.44
N ASP A 280 14.65 9.38 -15.41
CA ASP A 280 15.03 10.72 -14.93
C ASP A 280 16.37 10.70 -14.18
N ASP A 281 16.78 9.53 -13.69
CA ASP A 281 18.11 9.33 -13.13
C ASP A 281 19.13 9.51 -14.26
N LYS A 282 19.94 10.57 -14.18
CA LYS A 282 20.97 10.78 -15.19
C LYS A 282 21.87 9.54 -15.21
N PRO A 283 22.07 8.90 -16.38
CA PRO A 283 22.80 7.64 -16.47
C PRO A 283 24.27 7.76 -16.01
N PHE A 284 24.78 8.99 -15.87
CA PHE A 284 26.12 9.29 -15.43
C PHE A 284 26.09 10.52 -14.51
N GLU A 285 25.73 10.34 -13.24
CA GLU A 285 26.15 11.25 -12.17
C GLU A 285 27.50 10.76 -11.62
N ALA A 286 28.37 11.69 -11.21
CA ALA A 286 29.67 11.32 -10.65
C ALA A 286 29.45 10.54 -9.35
N PHE A 287 29.93 9.31 -9.29
CA PHE A 287 29.80 8.48 -8.10
C PHE A 287 30.58 9.10 -6.95
N GLN A 288 30.03 9.04 -5.73
CA GLN A 288 30.79 9.32 -4.52
C GLN A 288 31.30 8.01 -3.91
N ALA A 289 32.59 7.98 -3.57
CA ALA A 289 33.20 6.80 -2.97
C ALA A 289 32.52 6.44 -1.65
N GLY A 290 32.01 5.21 -1.54
CA GLY A 290 31.35 4.69 -0.35
C GLY A 290 29.87 5.03 -0.24
N GLU A 291 29.33 5.87 -1.14
CA GLU A 291 27.90 6.15 -1.20
C GLU A 291 27.15 4.95 -1.81
N ARG A 292 25.95 4.70 -1.29
CA ARG A 292 25.05 3.63 -1.76
C ARG A 292 23.71 4.26 -2.10
N TYR A 293 23.40 4.31 -3.38
CA TYR A 293 22.14 4.84 -3.87
C TYR A 293 21.01 3.86 -3.59
N GLU A 294 19.76 4.31 -3.64
CA GLU A 294 18.57 3.53 -3.34
C GLU A 294 18.53 2.25 -4.18
N ARG A 295 18.89 2.35 -5.46
CA ARG A 295 19.01 1.20 -6.37
C ARG A 295 20.02 0.17 -5.88
N ASP A 296 21.20 0.62 -5.44
CA ASP A 296 22.23 -0.28 -4.90
C ASP A 296 21.72 -0.99 -3.65
N GLN A 297 21.07 -0.24 -2.76
CA GLN A 297 20.55 -0.77 -1.50
C GLN A 297 19.47 -1.84 -1.76
N ILE A 298 18.50 -1.59 -2.65
CA ILE A 298 17.48 -2.58 -3.01
C ILE A 298 18.12 -3.84 -3.60
N ILE A 299 19.06 -3.72 -4.53
CA ILE A 299 19.72 -4.88 -5.14
C ILE A 299 20.53 -5.66 -4.09
N GLN A 300 21.27 -4.99 -3.21
CA GLN A 300 22.00 -5.64 -2.12
C GLN A 300 21.04 -6.39 -1.18
N ILE A 301 19.90 -5.79 -0.82
CA ILE A 301 18.90 -6.44 0.04
C ILE A 301 18.37 -7.71 -0.64
N ILE A 302 17.94 -7.61 -1.89
CA ILE A 302 17.36 -8.72 -2.64
C ILE A 302 18.37 -9.86 -2.84
N LEU A 303 19.59 -9.53 -3.28
CA LEU A 303 20.65 -10.53 -3.44
C LEU A 303 21.06 -11.17 -2.11
N SER A 304 20.94 -10.46 -0.99
CA SER A 304 21.21 -11.02 0.33
C SER A 304 20.22 -12.11 0.74
N GLU A 305 19.03 -12.14 0.15
CA GLU A 305 17.99 -13.16 0.39
C GLU A 305 18.02 -14.30 -0.66
N HIS A 306 18.89 -14.21 -1.67
CA HIS A 306 19.05 -15.26 -2.67
C HIS A 306 19.88 -16.45 -2.12
N PRO A 307 19.55 -17.71 -2.46
CA PRO A 307 20.30 -18.89 -1.99
C PRO A 307 21.76 -18.93 -2.48
N ASP A 308 22.02 -18.42 -3.68
CA ASP A 308 23.38 -18.27 -4.23
C ASP A 308 24.06 -17.01 -3.70
N GLU A 309 24.87 -17.17 -2.66
CA GLU A 309 25.64 -16.09 -2.02
C GLU A 309 26.69 -15.46 -2.96
N GLY A 310 27.07 -16.16 -4.05
CA GLY A 310 28.00 -15.66 -5.05
C GLY A 310 27.47 -14.44 -5.81
N LEU A 311 26.14 -14.30 -5.93
CA LEU A 311 25.52 -13.16 -6.60
C LEU A 311 25.70 -11.86 -5.79
N LEU A 312 25.45 -11.91 -4.48
CA LEU A 312 25.68 -10.77 -3.60
C LEU A 312 27.16 -10.41 -3.58
N ALA A 313 28.05 -11.39 -3.39
CA ALA A 313 29.49 -11.16 -3.36
C ALA A 313 29.99 -10.53 -4.67
N GLY A 314 29.47 -10.98 -5.82
CA GLY A 314 29.77 -10.39 -7.12
C GLY A 314 29.32 -8.92 -7.21
N TYR A 315 28.10 -8.62 -6.75
CA TYR A 315 27.58 -7.26 -6.73
C TYR A 315 28.33 -6.33 -5.77
N GLU A 316 28.73 -6.81 -4.59
CA GLU A 316 29.53 -6.03 -3.65
C GLU A 316 30.95 -5.75 -4.17
N ALA A 317 31.57 -6.73 -4.84
CA ALA A 317 32.87 -6.52 -5.49
C ALA A 317 32.80 -5.42 -6.56
N PHE A 318 31.67 -5.32 -7.26
CA PHE A 318 31.42 -4.21 -8.17
C PHE A 318 31.29 -2.87 -7.47
N LEU A 319 30.47 -2.77 -6.42
CA LEU A 319 30.31 -1.53 -5.67
C LEU A 319 31.65 -1.05 -5.11
N GLN A 320 32.49 -1.95 -4.61
CA GLN A 320 33.86 -1.62 -4.17
C GLN A 320 34.74 -1.12 -5.31
N THR A 321 34.61 -1.70 -6.51
CA THR A 321 35.36 -1.24 -7.69
C THR A 321 34.85 0.13 -8.16
N ARG A 322 33.53 0.36 -8.13
CA ARG A 322 32.90 1.66 -8.42
C ARG A 322 33.39 2.74 -7.45
N ASP A 323 33.53 2.41 -6.16
CA ASP A 323 34.07 3.33 -5.15
C ASP A 323 35.51 3.75 -5.45
N GLN A 324 36.34 2.86 -6.02
CA GLN A 324 37.70 3.20 -6.46
C GLN A 324 37.66 4.17 -7.64
N TRP A 325 36.75 3.95 -8.59
CA TRP A 325 36.60 4.84 -9.75
C TRP A 325 36.15 6.23 -9.36
N ALA A 326 35.34 6.40 -8.30
CA ALA A 326 34.90 7.71 -7.83
C ALA A 326 36.06 8.70 -7.54
N SER A 327 37.28 8.20 -7.33
CA SER A 327 38.49 9.03 -7.18
C SER A 327 39.13 9.52 -8.49
N LEU A 328 38.66 9.01 -9.63
CA LEU A 328 39.16 9.33 -10.97
C LEU A 328 38.44 10.55 -11.58
N PRO A 329 39.03 11.23 -12.58
CA PRO A 329 38.30 12.21 -13.39
C PRO A 329 37.03 11.59 -14.01
N PHE A 330 35.95 12.37 -14.14
CA PHE A 330 34.65 11.86 -14.62
C PHE A 330 34.72 11.13 -15.98
N SER A 331 35.57 11.59 -16.91
CA SER A 331 35.79 10.89 -18.18
C SER A 331 36.38 9.49 -18.00
N GLU A 332 37.30 9.33 -17.06
CA GLU A 332 37.91 8.04 -16.71
C GLU A 332 36.94 7.16 -15.91
N GLN A 333 36.10 7.74 -15.05
CA GLN A 333 35.02 7.00 -14.37
C GLN A 333 34.11 6.31 -15.38
N VAL A 334 33.70 7.07 -16.39
CA VAL A 334 32.88 6.57 -17.49
C VAL A 334 33.63 5.47 -18.24
N GLU A 335 34.87 5.69 -18.67
CA GLU A 335 35.66 4.66 -19.37
C GLU A 335 35.82 3.36 -18.56
N GLN A 336 36.11 3.46 -17.26
CA GLN A 336 36.26 2.30 -16.37
C GLN A 336 34.95 1.54 -16.18
N PHE A 337 33.84 2.26 -15.97
CA PHE A 337 32.51 1.66 -15.92
C PHE A 337 32.21 0.86 -17.20
N TYR A 338 32.52 1.44 -18.36
CA TYR A 338 32.33 0.80 -19.66
C TYR A 338 33.26 -0.41 -19.89
N ALA A 339 34.54 -0.29 -19.56
CA ALA A 339 35.49 -1.41 -19.67
C ALA A 339 35.07 -2.60 -18.80
N PHE A 340 34.48 -2.30 -17.65
CA PHE A 340 34.03 -3.28 -16.69
C PHE A 340 32.72 -3.97 -17.10
N ILE A 341 31.71 -3.25 -17.64
CA ILE A 341 30.53 -3.89 -18.24
C ILE A 341 30.90 -4.71 -19.49
N ALA A 342 31.90 -4.29 -20.26
CA ALA A 342 32.34 -4.96 -21.48
C ALA A 342 33.21 -6.21 -21.26
N THR A 343 33.86 -6.36 -20.09
CA THR A 343 34.89 -7.41 -19.85
C THR A 343 34.48 -8.41 -18.74
N PRO A 344 34.55 -8.11 -17.41
CA PRO A 344 34.02 -8.97 -16.34
C PRO A 344 32.50 -8.85 -16.09
N GLY A 345 31.78 -8.01 -16.85
CA GLY A 345 30.37 -7.65 -16.65
C GLY A 345 29.33 -8.78 -16.69
N ARG A 346 29.71 -10.01 -17.09
CA ARG A 346 28.82 -11.19 -17.03
C ARG A 346 28.38 -11.51 -15.60
N LEU A 347 29.27 -11.43 -14.61
CA LEU A 347 28.92 -11.79 -13.23
C LEU A 347 27.91 -10.81 -12.62
N LEU A 348 28.05 -9.51 -12.93
CA LEU A 348 27.06 -8.52 -12.53
C LEU A 348 25.80 -8.53 -13.35
N GLY A 349 25.91 -8.76 -14.65
CA GLY A 349 24.72 -8.91 -15.48
C GLY A 349 23.87 -10.07 -15.01
N ASN A 350 24.51 -11.14 -14.58
CA ASN A 350 23.84 -12.24 -13.91
C ASN A 350 23.23 -11.80 -12.58
N ALA A 351 23.98 -11.13 -11.69
CA ALA A 351 23.45 -10.72 -10.38
C ALA A 351 22.29 -9.72 -10.48
N PHE A 352 22.44 -8.64 -11.26
CA PHE A 352 21.40 -7.64 -11.50
C PHE A 352 20.20 -8.27 -12.21
N GLY A 353 20.43 -9.00 -13.31
CA GLY A 353 19.38 -9.67 -14.06
C GLY A 353 18.58 -10.66 -13.21
N ILE A 354 19.26 -11.47 -12.39
CA ILE A 354 18.62 -12.41 -11.46
C ILE A 354 17.81 -11.67 -10.40
N ALA A 355 18.35 -10.59 -9.81
CA ALA A 355 17.63 -9.79 -8.82
C ALA A 355 16.32 -9.24 -9.40
N MET A 356 16.38 -8.67 -10.60
CA MET A 356 15.21 -8.11 -11.28
C MET A 356 14.18 -9.16 -11.69
N GLN A 357 14.63 -10.28 -12.28
CA GLN A 357 13.75 -11.39 -12.65
C GLN A 357 13.08 -11.99 -11.41
N SER A 358 13.83 -12.17 -10.32
CA SER A 358 13.30 -12.73 -9.07
C SER A 358 12.29 -11.79 -8.41
N LEU A 359 12.53 -10.46 -8.43
CA LEU A 359 11.55 -9.47 -8.00
C LEU A 359 10.26 -9.52 -8.83
N ALA A 360 10.38 -9.61 -10.17
CA ALA A 360 9.22 -9.71 -11.04
C ALA A 360 8.40 -10.99 -10.78
N VAL A 361 9.07 -12.11 -10.49
CA VAL A 361 8.41 -13.38 -10.11
C VAL A 361 7.72 -13.25 -8.74
N TRP A 362 8.39 -12.66 -7.75
CA TRP A 362 7.81 -12.46 -6.41
C TRP A 362 6.56 -11.56 -6.46
N LEU A 363 6.63 -10.46 -7.21
CA LEU A 363 5.46 -9.60 -7.47
C LEU A 363 4.36 -10.39 -8.22
N GLY A 364 4.71 -11.13 -9.28
CA GLY A 364 3.77 -11.91 -10.08
C GLY A 364 2.99 -12.95 -9.27
N ASN A 365 3.69 -13.78 -8.48
CA ASN A 365 3.09 -14.80 -7.64
C ASN A 365 2.07 -14.20 -6.65
N SER A 366 2.34 -12.99 -6.17
CA SER A 366 1.48 -12.29 -5.22
C SER A 366 0.13 -11.89 -5.80
N VAL A 367 0.05 -11.64 -7.12
CA VAL A 367 -1.22 -11.28 -7.78
C VAL A 367 -2.07 -12.49 -8.16
N ASP A 368 -1.46 -13.64 -8.39
CA ASP A 368 -2.21 -14.88 -8.62
C ASP A 368 -2.98 -15.30 -7.35
N ASP A 369 -2.43 -15.07 -6.17
CA ASP A 369 -3.09 -15.32 -4.87
C ASP A 369 -4.25 -14.35 -4.59
N LEU A 370 -4.21 -13.14 -5.14
CA LEU A 370 -5.23 -12.09 -5.07
C LEU A 370 -6.59 -12.55 -5.66
N GLN A 371 -6.59 -13.57 -6.52
CA GLN A 371 -7.80 -14.11 -7.14
C GLN A 371 -8.61 -15.05 -6.22
N THR A 372 -8.11 -15.43 -5.03
CA THR A 372 -8.68 -16.53 -4.24
C THR A 372 -9.63 -16.15 -3.10
N LEU A 373 -9.99 -14.88 -2.92
CA LEU A 373 -10.85 -14.40 -1.82
C LEU A 373 -12.21 -13.79 -2.24
N LEU A 374 -12.60 -13.96 -3.50
CA LEU A 374 -13.78 -13.29 -4.09
C LEU A 374 -15.11 -14.05 -4.03
N ASP A 375 -15.17 -15.25 -3.44
CA ASP A 375 -16.28 -16.16 -3.74
C ASP A 375 -17.59 -15.91 -2.95
N GLU A 376 -17.59 -15.03 -1.94
CA GLU A 376 -18.81 -14.71 -1.18
C GLU A 376 -19.19 -13.22 -1.28
N ASP A 377 -20.41 -12.94 -1.76
CA ASP A 377 -21.04 -11.62 -1.71
C ASP A 377 -21.96 -11.54 -0.48
N PRO A 378 -21.63 -10.77 0.56
CA PRO A 378 -22.44 -10.66 1.76
C PRO A 378 -23.85 -10.10 1.53
N ASN A 379 -24.11 -9.44 0.39
CA ASN A 379 -25.44 -8.94 0.07
C ASN A 379 -26.41 -10.07 -0.33
N THR A 380 -25.90 -11.24 -0.71
CA THR A 380 -26.71 -12.37 -1.22
C THR A 380 -26.43 -13.72 -0.56
N SER A 381 -25.23 -13.91 0.01
CA SER A 381 -24.78 -15.21 0.55
C SER A 381 -25.31 -15.56 1.93
N GLY A 382 -25.80 -14.59 2.71
CA GLY A 382 -26.06 -14.78 4.15
C GLY A 382 -24.81 -14.51 5.02
N SER A 383 -23.66 -14.22 4.42
CA SER A 383 -22.41 -13.95 5.12
C SER A 383 -22.38 -12.55 5.77
N THR A 384 -21.61 -12.44 6.84
CA THR A 384 -21.29 -11.16 7.52
C THR A 384 -19.79 -10.84 7.41
N ASP A 385 -19.09 -11.53 6.51
CA ASP A 385 -17.64 -11.44 6.33
C ASP A 385 -17.32 -10.97 4.90
N PRO A 386 -17.42 -9.66 4.61
CA PRO A 386 -16.95 -9.13 3.34
C PRO A 386 -15.43 -9.30 3.18
N SER A 387 -14.96 -9.26 1.94
CA SER A 387 -13.54 -9.08 1.65
C SER A 387 -13.12 -7.62 1.83
N HIS A 388 -11.82 -7.38 2.02
CA HIS A 388 -11.25 -6.04 2.11
C HIS A 388 -11.59 -5.20 0.86
N SER A 389 -11.42 -5.76 -0.34
CA SER A 389 -11.75 -5.09 -1.61
C SER A 389 -13.24 -4.75 -1.78
N GLN A 390 -14.15 -5.48 -1.13
CA GLN A 390 -15.58 -5.16 -1.16
C GLN A 390 -15.93 -3.91 -0.36
N LEU A 391 -15.19 -3.64 0.71
CA LEU A 391 -15.42 -2.48 1.58
C LEU A 391 -14.49 -1.30 1.28
N ALA A 392 -13.39 -1.54 0.56
CA ALA A 392 -12.35 -0.58 0.17
C ALA A 392 -12.92 0.70 -0.46
N LYS A 393 -13.07 1.74 0.36
CA LYS A 393 -13.43 3.12 -0.03
C LYS A 393 -12.21 3.98 -0.28
N ASP A 394 -11.04 3.37 -0.27
CA ASP A 394 -9.78 4.05 -0.34
C ASP A 394 -9.40 4.44 -1.77
N HIS A 395 -10.04 3.86 -2.78
CA HIS A 395 -9.85 4.35 -4.14
C HIS A 395 -10.79 5.48 -4.53
N ALA A 396 -10.25 6.51 -5.18
CA ALA A 396 -11.00 7.71 -5.55
C ALA A 396 -12.20 7.43 -6.47
N GLN A 397 -12.20 6.29 -7.15
CA GLN A 397 -13.29 5.83 -8.00
C GLN A 397 -14.49 5.28 -7.20
N HIS A 398 -14.31 4.86 -5.94
CA HIS A 398 -15.38 4.35 -5.10
C HIS A 398 -16.40 5.46 -4.80
N PRO A 399 -17.72 5.22 -4.96
CA PRO A 399 -18.73 6.27 -4.80
C PRO A 399 -18.76 6.89 -3.39
N LEU A 400 -18.41 6.11 -2.37
CA LEU A 400 -18.36 6.57 -0.97
C LEU A 400 -16.98 7.06 -0.51
N HIS A 401 -15.97 7.12 -1.39
CA HIS A 401 -14.61 7.55 -1.05
C HIS A 401 -14.57 8.89 -0.31
N LYS A 402 -15.21 9.91 -0.90
CA LYS A 402 -15.26 11.25 -0.31
C LYS A 402 -16.02 11.30 1.01
N LEU A 403 -17.07 10.48 1.16
CA LEU A 403 -17.82 10.41 2.42
C LEU A 403 -16.96 9.81 3.54
N ALA A 404 -16.28 8.70 3.25
CA ALA A 404 -15.36 8.04 4.19
C ALA A 404 -14.27 9.00 4.65
N ALA A 405 -13.63 9.71 3.70
CA ALA A 405 -12.61 10.71 4.00
C ALA A 405 -13.15 11.87 4.87
N LEU A 406 -14.37 12.35 4.64
CA LEU A 406 -14.98 13.40 5.47
C LEU A 406 -15.22 12.95 6.90
N LEU A 407 -15.68 11.71 7.09
CA LEU A 407 -15.88 11.10 8.41
C LEU A 407 -14.54 10.92 9.14
N ALA A 408 -13.54 10.36 8.45
CA ALA A 408 -12.18 10.19 8.98
C ALA A 408 -11.56 11.52 9.40
N ARG A 409 -11.59 12.54 8.52
CA ARG A 409 -11.07 13.89 8.83
C ARG A 409 -11.75 14.53 10.04
N ASN A 410 -13.06 14.32 10.19
CA ASN A 410 -13.78 14.82 11.36
C ASN A 410 -13.31 14.12 12.66
N ALA A 411 -13.13 12.81 12.61
CA ALA A 411 -12.68 12.02 13.75
C ALA A 411 -11.23 12.34 14.12
N VAL A 412 -10.31 12.35 13.15
CA VAL A 412 -8.90 12.70 13.32
C VAL A 412 -8.72 14.11 13.88
N LEU A 413 -9.51 15.09 13.41
CA LEU A 413 -9.49 16.44 13.96
C LEU A 413 -9.86 16.46 15.44
N GLN A 414 -10.92 15.77 15.84
CA GLN A 414 -11.37 15.73 17.23
C GLN A 414 -10.34 15.03 18.14
N VAL A 415 -9.79 13.91 17.68
CA VAL A 415 -8.73 13.19 18.42
C VAL A 415 -7.46 14.05 18.53
N GLY A 416 -7.02 14.67 17.43
CA GLY A 416 -5.86 15.57 17.44
C GLY A 416 -6.03 16.77 18.38
N GLN A 417 -7.22 17.37 18.42
CA GLN A 417 -7.55 18.44 19.37
C GLN A 417 -7.50 17.96 20.83
N ALA A 418 -7.93 16.73 21.10
CA ALA A 418 -7.85 16.13 22.43
C ALA A 418 -6.38 15.91 22.84
N VAL A 419 -5.55 15.34 21.94
CA VAL A 419 -4.11 15.15 22.19
C VAL A 419 -3.41 16.47 22.49
N LEU A 420 -3.60 17.49 21.65
CA LEU A 420 -3.01 18.81 21.88
C LEU A 420 -3.50 19.46 23.18
N SER A 421 -4.79 19.34 23.48
CA SER A 421 -5.35 19.86 24.73
C SER A 421 -4.71 19.19 25.95
N HIS A 422 -4.47 17.88 25.87
CA HIS A 422 -3.78 17.11 26.90
C HIS A 422 -2.33 17.57 27.07
N TRP A 423 -1.56 17.66 25.98
CA TRP A 423 -0.17 18.11 26.01
C TRP A 423 0.00 19.54 26.53
N HIS A 424 -0.95 20.42 26.25
CA HIS A 424 -0.95 21.80 26.76
C HIS A 424 -1.47 21.93 28.20
N GLY A 425 -1.87 20.83 28.85
CA GLY A 425 -2.41 20.85 30.21
C GLY A 425 -3.68 21.67 30.34
N LYS A 426 -4.51 21.72 29.29
CA LYS A 426 -5.76 22.48 29.29
C LYS A 426 -6.71 21.91 30.34
N GLU A 427 -7.23 22.76 31.21
CA GLU A 427 -8.18 22.35 32.23
C GLU A 427 -9.44 21.74 31.59
N GLY A 428 -9.82 20.55 32.05
CA GLY A 428 -10.96 19.80 31.52
C GLY A 428 -10.72 19.15 30.14
N ALA A 429 -9.47 18.99 29.70
CA ALA A 429 -9.17 18.21 28.51
C ALA A 429 -9.70 16.78 28.64
N GLU A 430 -10.48 16.34 27.64
CA GLU A 430 -10.90 14.94 27.53
C GLU A 430 -9.69 14.05 27.22
N ASP A 431 -9.77 12.79 27.67
CA ASP A 431 -8.75 11.79 27.36
C ASP A 431 -8.80 11.45 25.86
N PRO A 432 -7.70 11.62 25.10
CA PRO A 432 -7.67 11.34 23.66
C PRO A 432 -8.11 9.91 23.32
N ALA A 433 -7.78 8.92 24.15
CA ALA A 433 -8.17 7.53 23.94
C ALA A 433 -9.69 7.34 24.07
N HIS A 434 -10.31 7.99 25.06
CA HIS A 434 -11.77 7.99 25.20
C HIS A 434 -12.47 8.71 24.04
N VAL A 435 -11.90 9.82 23.56
CA VAL A 435 -12.44 10.54 22.38
C VAL A 435 -12.40 9.64 21.15
N ALA A 436 -11.28 8.97 20.90
CA ALA A 436 -11.11 8.09 19.76
C ALA A 436 -12.03 6.85 19.84
N ALA A 437 -12.11 6.20 21.00
CA ALA A 437 -12.92 5.00 21.18
C ALA A 437 -14.43 5.24 20.92
N ARG A 438 -14.93 6.47 21.10
CA ARG A 438 -16.34 6.80 20.80
C ARG A 438 -16.71 6.65 19.33
N PHE A 439 -15.75 6.73 18.41
CA PHE A 439 -16.01 6.52 16.97
C PHE A 439 -16.26 5.05 16.62
N PHE A 440 -15.80 4.11 17.46
CA PHE A 440 -16.00 2.66 17.28
C PHE A 440 -17.38 2.23 17.82
N THR A 441 -18.43 2.84 17.28
CA THR A 441 -19.82 2.59 17.65
C THR A 441 -20.64 2.33 16.40
N HIS A 442 -21.64 1.45 16.48
CA HIS A 442 -22.57 1.24 15.38
C HIS A 442 -23.31 2.54 15.02
N PRO A 443 -23.46 2.93 13.73
CA PRO A 443 -24.08 4.21 13.33
C PRO A 443 -25.49 4.45 13.85
N MET A 444 -26.27 3.39 14.09
CA MET A 444 -27.61 3.48 14.68
C MET A 444 -27.60 3.89 16.17
N ASP A 445 -26.46 3.78 16.85
CA ASP A 445 -26.27 4.15 18.26
C ASP A 445 -25.48 5.45 18.45
N SER A 446 -25.17 6.17 17.37
CA SER A 446 -24.47 7.46 17.41
C SER A 446 -25.14 8.48 16.49
N ASP A 447 -25.02 9.77 16.76
CA ASP A 447 -25.62 10.85 15.96
C ASP A 447 -24.61 11.87 15.41
N TRP A 448 -23.34 11.79 15.83
CA TRP A 448 -22.28 12.73 15.46
C TRP A 448 -22.10 12.83 13.93
N GLN A 449 -22.27 11.72 13.22
CA GLN A 449 -22.09 11.60 11.78
C GLN A 449 -23.29 12.08 10.97
N ASP A 450 -24.49 12.14 11.58
CA ASP A 450 -25.75 12.30 10.85
C ASP A 450 -25.80 13.59 10.03
N PHE A 451 -25.22 14.68 10.56
CA PHE A 451 -25.15 15.95 9.83
C PHE A 451 -24.22 15.85 8.62
N ILE A 452 -23.02 15.30 8.79
CA ILE A 452 -22.01 15.15 7.73
C ILE A 452 -22.59 14.30 6.60
N VAL A 453 -23.14 13.13 6.94
CA VAL A 453 -23.68 12.18 5.96
C VAL A 453 -24.88 12.77 5.24
N ARG A 454 -25.78 13.47 5.95
CA ARG A 454 -26.96 14.11 5.34
C ARG A 454 -26.57 15.19 4.34
N GLU A 455 -25.66 16.08 4.72
CA GLU A 455 -25.25 17.18 3.82
C GLU A 455 -24.45 16.64 2.64
N TRP A 456 -23.58 15.65 2.85
CA TRP A 456 -22.88 14.98 1.76
C TRP A 456 -23.85 14.27 0.80
N ALA A 457 -24.81 13.50 1.31
CA ALA A 457 -25.78 12.77 0.49
C ALA A 457 -26.65 13.71 -0.35
N LYS A 458 -27.09 14.85 0.22
CA LYS A 458 -27.82 15.90 -0.52
C LYS A 458 -26.99 16.50 -1.66
N ALA A 459 -25.69 16.70 -1.44
CA ALA A 459 -24.79 17.27 -2.43
C ALA A 459 -24.34 16.24 -3.48
N ASN A 460 -24.46 14.94 -3.21
CA ASN A 460 -23.93 13.85 -4.05
C ASN A 460 -24.99 12.76 -4.32
N PRO A 461 -26.19 13.09 -4.83
CA PRO A 461 -27.27 12.11 -5.03
C PRO A 461 -26.86 10.97 -5.99
N GLU A 462 -26.10 11.29 -7.03
CA GLU A 462 -25.56 10.31 -7.98
C GLU A 462 -24.65 9.29 -7.29
N GLN A 463 -23.79 9.72 -6.36
CA GLN A 463 -22.90 8.80 -5.63
C GLN A 463 -23.68 7.85 -4.72
N VAL A 464 -24.78 8.32 -4.12
CA VAL A 464 -25.67 7.47 -3.33
C VAL A 464 -26.36 6.43 -4.20
N GLU A 465 -26.78 6.80 -5.41
CA GLU A 465 -27.34 5.85 -6.39
C GLU A 465 -26.30 4.82 -6.84
N ARG A 466 -25.08 5.25 -7.18
CA ARG A 466 -23.96 4.35 -7.53
C ARG A 466 -23.64 3.35 -6.40
N ALA A 467 -23.70 3.79 -5.14
CA ALA A 467 -23.51 2.91 -3.97
C ALA A 467 -24.64 1.88 -3.76
N ALA A 468 -25.76 1.99 -4.48
CA ALA A 468 -26.83 0.99 -4.51
C ALA A 468 -26.68 -0.02 -5.68
N LEU A 469 -25.80 0.25 -6.65
CA LEU A 469 -25.65 -0.55 -7.86
C LEU A 469 -24.56 -1.61 -7.70
N LYS A 470 -24.97 -2.86 -7.45
CA LYS A 470 -24.03 -3.98 -7.31
C LYS A 470 -23.10 -4.13 -8.53
N SER A 471 -23.64 -4.03 -9.75
CA SER A 471 -22.86 -4.18 -10.98
C SER A 471 -21.72 -3.17 -11.08
N GLU A 472 -21.92 -1.96 -10.54
CA GLU A 472 -20.90 -0.92 -10.57
C GLU A 472 -19.80 -1.19 -9.55
N LEU A 473 -20.15 -1.63 -8.35
CA LEU A 473 -19.18 -1.97 -7.32
C LEU A 473 -18.39 -3.25 -7.68
N ASP A 474 -19.04 -4.23 -8.32
CA ASP A 474 -18.36 -5.41 -8.86
C ASP A 474 -17.38 -5.03 -9.98
N GLN A 475 -17.78 -4.12 -10.89
CA GLN A 475 -16.90 -3.63 -11.95
C GLN A 475 -15.70 -2.88 -11.36
N TYR A 476 -15.92 -2.03 -10.36
CA TYR A 476 -14.87 -1.33 -9.64
C TYR A 476 -13.85 -2.32 -9.03
N GLN A 477 -14.31 -3.38 -8.35
CA GLN A 477 -13.41 -4.41 -7.80
C GLN A 477 -12.61 -5.10 -8.90
N ALA A 478 -13.23 -5.44 -10.02
CA ALA A 478 -12.54 -6.03 -11.16
C ALA A 478 -11.48 -5.08 -11.75
N ASP A 479 -11.79 -3.78 -11.84
CA ASP A 479 -10.86 -2.76 -12.31
C ASP A 479 -9.64 -2.63 -11.38
N LEU A 480 -9.82 -2.65 -10.06
CA LEU A 480 -8.71 -2.64 -9.10
C LEU A 480 -7.76 -3.82 -9.31
N GLN A 481 -8.30 -5.02 -9.43
CA GLN A 481 -7.50 -6.23 -9.67
C GLN A 481 -6.76 -6.17 -11.02
N ASN A 482 -7.43 -5.67 -12.06
CA ASN A 482 -6.82 -5.50 -13.38
C ASN A 482 -5.69 -4.48 -13.35
N ASN A 483 -5.85 -3.38 -12.62
CA ASN A 483 -4.81 -2.37 -12.52
C ASN A 483 -3.60 -2.86 -11.71
N ALA A 484 -3.81 -3.64 -10.64
CA ALA A 484 -2.73 -4.30 -9.91
C ALA A 484 -1.92 -5.22 -10.85
N LYS A 485 -2.61 -6.04 -11.66
CA LYS A 485 -1.98 -6.88 -12.71
C LYS A 485 -1.18 -6.05 -13.72
N GLN A 486 -1.73 -4.94 -14.19
CA GLN A 486 -1.04 -4.07 -15.15
C GLN A 486 0.23 -3.45 -14.57
N GLY A 487 0.22 -3.02 -13.30
CA GLY A 487 1.42 -2.48 -12.63
C GLY A 487 2.58 -3.48 -12.64
N ILE A 488 2.30 -4.75 -12.34
CA ILE A 488 3.30 -5.82 -12.36
C ILE A 488 3.77 -6.15 -13.78
N GLN A 489 2.85 -6.16 -14.75
CA GLN A 489 3.20 -6.34 -16.16
C GLN A 489 4.14 -5.24 -16.64
N ARG A 490 3.87 -3.97 -16.29
CA ARG A 490 4.76 -2.84 -16.58
C ARG A 490 6.12 -3.04 -15.92
N PHE A 491 6.17 -3.38 -14.63
CA PHE A 491 7.44 -3.70 -13.94
C PHE A 491 8.24 -4.79 -14.66
N SER A 492 7.60 -5.88 -15.09
CA SER A 492 8.26 -6.95 -15.84
C SER A 492 8.74 -6.52 -17.22
N GLN A 493 8.00 -5.65 -17.91
CA GLN A 493 8.37 -5.09 -19.21
C GLN A 493 9.54 -4.10 -19.08
N ASP A 494 9.50 -3.22 -18.08
CA ASP A 494 10.54 -2.25 -17.79
C ASP A 494 11.83 -2.96 -17.36
N SER A 495 11.71 -4.01 -16.54
CA SER A 495 12.82 -4.92 -16.23
C SER A 495 13.45 -5.48 -17.50
N SER A 496 12.65 -6.09 -18.38
CA SER A 496 13.16 -6.71 -19.60
C SER A 496 13.81 -5.70 -20.55
N THR A 497 13.19 -4.53 -20.70
CA THR A 497 13.69 -3.42 -21.50
C THR A 497 15.01 -2.91 -20.95
N PHE A 498 15.09 -2.64 -19.64
CA PHE A 498 16.32 -2.21 -18.98
C PHE A 498 17.45 -3.21 -19.18
N LEU A 499 17.18 -4.51 -18.96
CA LEU A 499 18.17 -5.57 -19.15
C LEU A 499 18.66 -5.61 -20.61
N SER A 500 17.76 -5.49 -21.60
CA SER A 500 18.15 -5.46 -23.02
C SER A 500 19.01 -4.25 -23.37
N VAL A 501 18.62 -3.05 -22.91
CA VAL A 501 19.36 -1.80 -23.16
C VAL A 501 20.75 -1.86 -22.55
N PHE A 502 20.83 -2.32 -21.30
CA PHE A 502 22.06 -2.30 -20.53
C PHE A 502 23.03 -3.42 -20.94
N PHE A 503 22.55 -4.65 -21.16
CA PHE A 503 23.41 -5.82 -21.42
C PHE A 503 23.63 -6.15 -22.89
N GLU A 504 22.80 -5.66 -23.82
CA GLU A 504 23.01 -5.87 -25.26
C GLU A 504 23.75 -4.70 -25.94
N SER A 505 24.10 -3.64 -25.18
CA SER A 505 24.88 -2.53 -25.72
C SER A 505 26.33 -2.94 -26.03
N THR A 506 26.81 -2.54 -27.20
CA THR A 506 28.13 -2.95 -27.73
C THR A 506 29.22 -1.89 -27.59
N SER A 507 28.84 -0.65 -27.23
CA SER A 507 29.74 0.49 -27.04
C SER A 507 29.09 1.62 -26.24
N LEU A 508 29.88 2.61 -25.81
CA LEU A 508 29.41 3.80 -25.10
C LEU A 508 28.42 4.65 -25.90
N SER A 509 28.70 4.84 -27.19
CA SER A 509 27.77 5.52 -28.10
C SER A 509 26.48 4.73 -28.32
N ASP A 510 26.55 3.40 -28.37
CA ASP A 510 25.37 2.52 -28.55
C ASP A 510 24.49 2.51 -27.30
N LEU A 511 25.09 2.40 -26.10
CA LEU A 511 24.35 2.50 -24.84
C LEU A 511 23.71 3.89 -24.68
N TRP A 512 24.44 4.97 -25.01
CA TRP A 512 23.91 6.34 -24.96
C TRP A 512 22.77 6.54 -25.96
N ALA A 513 22.90 6.04 -27.19
CA ALA A 513 21.85 6.09 -28.20
C ALA A 513 20.59 5.34 -27.77
N ARG A 514 20.75 4.15 -27.15
CA ARG A 514 19.64 3.33 -26.64
C ARG A 514 18.95 3.96 -25.43
N ILE A 515 19.68 4.56 -24.51
CA ILE A 515 19.13 5.22 -23.31
C ILE A 515 18.36 6.50 -23.71
N THR A 516 18.84 7.24 -24.70
CA THR A 516 18.30 8.57 -25.04
C THR A 516 17.41 8.61 -26.27
N GLY A 517 17.31 7.49 -26.99
CA GLY A 517 16.55 7.38 -28.25
C GLY A 517 17.10 8.26 -29.38
N LYS A 518 18.37 8.64 -29.32
CA LYS A 518 19.02 9.59 -30.25
C LYS A 518 20.15 8.97 -31.06
#